data_AF-A0A656Z3I8-F1
#
_entry.id   AF-A0A656Z3I8-F1
#
_cell.length_a   1.000
_cell.length_b   1.000
_cell.length_c   1.000
_cell.angle_alpha   90.00
_cell.angle_beta   90.00
_cell.angle_gamma   90.00
#
_symmetry.space_group_name_H-M   'P 1'
#
loop_
_entity.id
_entity.type
_entity.pdbx_description
1 polymer ?
#
loop_
_entity_poly.entity_id
_entity_poly.type
_entity_poly.pdbx_seq_one_letter_code
_entity_poly.pdbx_strand_id
1 'polypeptide(L)'
;MLVAVGEDGVKNIEDFAGYAVDDLVGWRERKDGETVNHSGILSSFDVSRVDAEQMILTARLKAGWITEEELVAVETNDESEAGEEEVAS
;
A
#
# COMPACT_ATOMS: atom_id res chain seq x y z
N MET A 1 -9.54 -12.25 -1.04
CA MET A 1 -9.09 -10.89 -1.35
C MET A 1 -10.22 -10.01 -1.86
N LEU A 2 -10.83 -10.28 -3.02
CA LEU A 2 -11.93 -9.44 -3.55
C LEU A 2 -13.15 -9.31 -2.63
N VAL A 3 -13.49 -10.36 -1.87
CA VAL A 3 -14.56 -10.30 -0.87
C VAL A 3 -14.24 -9.29 0.23
N ALA A 4 -13.05 -9.35 0.83
CA ALA A 4 -12.63 -8.43 1.90
C ALA A 4 -12.64 -6.97 1.43
N VAL A 5 -12.16 -6.72 0.20
CA VAL A 5 -12.17 -5.41 -0.44
C VAL A 5 -13.61 -4.92 -0.68
N GLY A 6 -14.51 -5.80 -1.14
CA GLY A 6 -15.92 -5.47 -1.32
C GLY A 6 -16.68 -5.24 -0.02
N GLU A 7 -16.31 -5.95 1.06
CA GLU A 7 -16.85 -5.75 2.42
C GLU A 7 -16.45 -4.39 3.00
N ASP A 8 -15.28 -3.86 2.63
CA ASP A 8 -14.83 -2.50 2.97
C ASP A 8 -15.51 -1.41 2.12
N GLY A 9 -16.32 -1.81 1.13
CA GLY A 9 -17.17 -0.89 0.36
C GLY A 9 -16.60 -0.46 -0.99
N VAL A 10 -15.49 -1.05 -1.43
CA VAL A 10 -14.94 -0.84 -2.78
C VAL A 10 -15.86 -1.47 -3.83
N LYS A 11 -16.26 -0.65 -4.81
CA LYS A 11 -17.17 -1.06 -5.90
C LYS A 11 -16.52 -0.98 -7.26
N ASN A 12 -15.48 -0.17 -7.42
CA ASN A 12 -14.80 0.06 -8.68
C ASN A 12 -13.28 0.23 -8.47
N ILE A 13 -12.53 0.40 -9.57
CA ILE A 13 -11.06 0.51 -9.53
C ILE A 13 -10.59 1.85 -8.94
N GLU A 14 -11.37 2.93 -9.09
CA GLU A 14 -11.05 4.24 -8.51
C GLU A 14 -11.15 4.18 -6.98
N ASP A 15 -12.15 3.47 -6.43
CA ASP A 15 -12.27 3.25 -4.98
C ASP A 15 -11.01 2.52 -4.45
N PHE A 16 -10.54 1.50 -5.17
CA PHE A 16 -9.32 0.77 -4.78
C PHE A 16 -8.05 1.63 -4.93
N ALA A 17 -7.97 2.48 -5.96
CA ALA A 17 -6.83 3.39 -6.17
C ALA A 17 -6.66 4.41 -5.04
N GLY A 18 -7.74 4.66 -4.28
CA GLY A 18 -7.78 5.54 -3.11
C GLY A 18 -7.12 4.98 -1.85
N TYR A 19 -6.80 3.69 -1.79
CA TYR A 19 -6.10 3.12 -0.64
C TYR A 19 -4.68 3.64 -0.48
N ALA A 20 -4.25 3.76 0.78
CA ALA A 20 -2.86 3.76 1.17
C ALA A 20 -2.38 2.31 1.42
N VAL A 21 -1.06 2.11 1.40
CA VAL A 21 -0.46 0.79 1.63
C VAL A 21 -0.83 0.25 3.02
N ASP A 22 -0.88 1.12 4.03
CA ASP A 22 -1.26 0.76 5.40
C ASP A 22 -2.73 0.33 5.54
N ASP A 23 -3.63 0.80 4.66
CA ASP A 23 -5.02 0.34 4.64
C ASP A 23 -5.08 -1.14 4.21
N LEU A 24 -4.15 -1.58 3.35
CA LEU A 24 -4.09 -2.94 2.85
C LEU A 24 -3.36 -3.88 3.81
N VAL A 25 -2.15 -3.52 4.26
CA VAL A 25 -1.30 -4.44 5.05
C VAL A 25 -1.33 -4.16 6.56
N GLY A 26 -1.86 -3.02 6.97
CA GLY A 26 -1.88 -2.57 8.35
C GLY A 26 -0.61 -1.80 8.74
N TRP A 27 -0.67 -1.18 9.91
CA TRP A 27 0.42 -0.38 10.47
C TRP A 27 0.49 -0.53 11.98
N ARG A 28 1.59 -0.07 12.57
CA ARG A 28 1.82 -0.12 14.03
C ARG A 28 2.02 1.29 14.54
N GLU A 29 1.27 1.66 15.57
CA GLU A 29 1.42 2.93 16.26
C GLU A 29 2.04 2.69 17.63
N ARG A 30 3.07 3.46 17.99
CA ARG A 30 3.60 3.47 19.36
C ARG A 30 3.06 4.68 20.10
N LYS A 31 2.28 4.44 21.15
CA LYS A 31 1.70 5.48 21.99
C LYS A 31 1.80 5.09 23.46
N ASP A 32 2.26 6.03 24.29
CA ASP A 32 2.39 5.86 25.75
C ASP A 32 3.18 4.61 26.18
N GLY A 33 4.16 4.20 25.37
CA GLY A 33 5.01 3.03 25.64
C GLY A 33 4.43 1.70 25.16
N GLU A 34 3.18 1.67 24.72
CA GLU A 34 2.50 0.52 24.12
C GLU A 34 2.55 0.58 22.59
N THR A 35 2.64 -0.58 21.95
CA THR A 35 2.56 -0.70 20.49
C THR A 35 1.18 -1.25 20.14
N VAL A 36 0.36 -0.45 19.48
CA VAL A 36 -0.96 -0.81 18.97
C VAL A 36 -0.82 -1.24 17.52
N ASN A 37 -1.31 -2.43 17.19
CA ASN A 37 -1.33 -2.93 15.81
C ASN A 37 -2.69 -2.65 15.19
N HIS A 38 -2.71 -1.97 14.05
CA HIS A 38 -3.88 -1.77 13.22
C HIS A 38 -3.81 -2.73 12.04
N SER A 39 -4.77 -3.66 11.95
CA SER A 39 -4.86 -4.60 10.83
C SER A 39 -5.34 -3.89 9.58
N GLY A 40 -4.70 -4.17 8.45
CA GLY A 40 -5.20 -3.79 7.14
C GLY A 40 -6.22 -4.79 6.61
N ILE A 41 -6.90 -4.42 5.54
CA ILE A 41 -7.97 -5.17 4.87
C ILE A 41 -7.45 -6.50 4.33
N LEU A 42 -6.18 -6.53 3.92
CA LEU A 42 -5.52 -7.68 3.31
C LEU A 42 -4.57 -8.42 4.24
N SER A 43 -4.50 -8.06 5.53
CA SER A 43 -3.58 -8.69 6.49
C SER A 43 -3.81 -10.20 6.64
N SER A 44 -4.98 -10.74 6.30
CA SER A 44 -5.26 -12.19 6.31
C SER A 44 -4.80 -12.94 5.04
N PHE A 45 -4.25 -12.24 4.05
CA PHE A 45 -3.87 -12.81 2.75
C PHE A 45 -2.35 -12.82 2.52
N ASP A 46 -1.55 -12.56 3.56
CA ASP A 46 -0.08 -12.52 3.52
C ASP A 46 0.47 -11.62 2.38
N VAL A 47 -0.25 -10.53 2.08
CA VAL A 47 0.18 -9.53 1.09
C VAL A 47 1.33 -8.72 1.68
N SER A 48 2.46 -8.67 0.98
CA SER A 48 3.61 -7.86 1.40
C SER A 48 3.34 -6.37 1.18
N ARG A 49 4.11 -5.51 1.85
CA ARG A 49 4.01 -4.05 1.66
C ARG A 49 4.28 -3.65 0.21
N VAL A 50 5.30 -4.25 -0.41
CA VAL A 50 5.68 -4.01 -1.82
C VAL A 50 4.57 -4.47 -2.76
N ASP A 51 3.98 -5.64 -2.53
CA ASP A 51 2.88 -6.11 -3.37
C ASP A 51 1.65 -5.20 -3.24
N ALA A 52 1.32 -4.75 -2.03
CA ALA A 52 0.22 -3.82 -1.79
C ALA A 52 0.43 -2.47 -2.48
N GLU A 53 1.66 -1.95 -2.44
CA GLU A 53 2.04 -0.74 -3.18
C GLU A 53 1.86 -0.91 -4.69
N GLN A 54 2.37 -2.01 -5.26
CA GLN A 54 2.22 -2.31 -6.68
C GLN A 54 0.76 -2.47 -7.11
N MET A 55 -0.08 -3.07 -6.25
CA MET A 55 -1.53 -3.14 -6.48
C MET A 55 -2.16 -1.74 -6.54
N ILE A 56 -1.78 -0.83 -5.64
CA ILE A 56 -2.30 0.55 -5.59
C ILE A 56 -1.83 1.34 -6.82
N LEU A 57 -0.53 1.29 -7.16
CA LEU A 57 0.01 1.98 -8.33
C LEU A 57 -0.64 1.49 -9.63
N THR A 58 -0.80 0.16 -9.78
CA THR A 58 -1.52 -0.43 -10.92
C THR A 58 -2.97 0.04 -10.98
N ALA A 59 -3.65 0.16 -9.83
CA ALA A 59 -5.02 0.65 -9.78
C ALA A 59 -5.12 2.14 -10.15
N ARG A 60 -4.18 2.97 -9.68
CA ARG A 60 -4.09 4.40 -10.02
C ARG A 60 -3.84 4.61 -11.51
N LEU A 61 -2.98 3.81 -12.13
CA LEU A 61 -2.78 3.82 -13.58
C LEU A 61 -4.08 3.48 -14.32
N LYS A 62 -4.77 2.41 -13.90
CA LYS A 62 -6.04 1.98 -14.52
C LYS A 62 -7.19 2.98 -14.29
N ALA A 63 -7.17 3.70 -13.18
CA ALA A 63 -8.08 4.81 -12.88
C ALA A 63 -7.70 6.11 -13.62
N GLY A 64 -6.52 6.15 -14.27
CA GLY A 64 -6.00 7.34 -14.96
C GLY A 64 -5.53 8.45 -14.02
N TRP A 65 -5.22 8.14 -12.76
CA TRP A 65 -4.68 9.10 -11.78
C TRP A 65 -3.19 9.35 -11.99
N ILE A 66 -2.49 8.36 -12.54
CA ILE A 66 -1.10 8.44 -12.98
C ILE A 66 -0.99 7.93 -14.40
N THR A 67 0.07 8.34 -15.07
CA THR A 67 0.47 7.91 -16.41
C THR A 67 1.48 6.76 -16.34
N GLU A 68 1.72 6.09 -17.46
CA GLU A 68 2.73 5.02 -17.56
C GLU A 68 4.13 5.57 -17.29
N GLU A 69 4.41 6.79 -17.77
CA GLU A 69 5.68 7.47 -17.54
C GLU A 69 5.92 7.77 -16.06
N GLU A 70 4.87 8.15 -15.33
CA GLU A 70 4.93 8.35 -13.88
C GLU A 70 5.10 7.04 -13.11
N LEU A 71 4.46 5.95 -13.55
CA LEU A 71 4.65 4.63 -12.95
C LEU A 71 6.12 4.18 -13.05
N VAL A 72 6.70 4.28 -14.25
CA VAL A 72 8.12 3.94 -14.47
C VAL A 72 9.03 4.84 -13.63
N ALA A 73 8.72 6.14 -13.52
CA ALA A 73 9.49 7.05 -12.69
C ALA A 73 9.48 6.63 -11.21
N VAL A 74 8.32 6.26 -10.67
CA VAL A 74 8.18 5.77 -9.29
C VAL A 74 8.99 4.49 -9.08
N GLU A 75 8.83 3.47 -9.94
CA GLU A 75 9.57 2.20 -9.83
C GLU A 75 11.09 2.39 -9.86
N THR A 76 11.58 3.30 -10.72
CA THR A 76 13.02 3.61 -10.79
C THR A 76 13.54 4.40 -9.60
N ASN A 77 12.68 5.16 -8.92
CA ASN A 77 13.06 5.96 -7.75
C ASN A 77 13.03 5.11 -6.47
N ASP A 78 12.09 4.16 -6.35
CA ASP A 78 12.05 3.20 -5.23
C ASP A 78 13.27 2.25 -5.21
N GLU A 79 13.83 1.89 -6.38
CA GLU A 79 15.11 1.17 -6.46
C GLU A 79 16.30 1.98 -5.89
N SER A 80 16.16 3.30 -5.73
CA SER A 80 17.20 4.18 -5.19
C SER A 80 17.05 4.51 -3.70
N GLU A 81 15.86 4.31 -3.09
CA GLU A 81 15.62 4.57 -1.66
C GLU A 81 15.71 3.32 -0.76
N ALA A 82 15.84 2.11 -1.32
CA ALA A 82 16.06 0.87 -0.55
C ALA A 82 17.44 0.76 0.16
N GLY A 83 18.21 1.85 0.23
CA GLY A 83 19.57 1.90 0.77
C GLY A 83 19.79 2.76 2.03
N GLU A 84 18.77 3.44 2.55
CA GLU A 84 18.95 4.39 3.68
C GLU A 84 18.01 4.13 4.87
N GLU A 85 17.87 2.88 5.32
CA GLU A 85 17.38 2.56 6.69
C GLU A 85 18.25 1.49 7.38
N GLU A 86 19.56 1.73 7.48
CA GLU A 86 20.42 1.08 8.49
C GLU A 86 21.55 2.05 8.91
N VAL A 87 21.25 3.02 9.78
CA VAL A 87 22.20 3.54 10.78
C VAL A 87 21.45 4.43 11.79
N ALA A 88 20.79 3.79 12.75
CA ALA A 88 20.48 4.43 14.03
C ALA A 88 20.32 3.38 15.15
N SER A 89 21.39 2.66 15.48
CA SER A 89 21.80 2.38 16.87
C SER A 89 23.19 1.75 16.94
#